data_AF-A0A2A9NK30-F1
#
_entry.id   AF-A0A2A9NK30-F1
#
_cell.length_a   1.000
_cell.length_b   1.000
_cell.length_c   1.000
_cell.angle_alpha   90.00
_cell.angle_beta   90.00
_cell.angle_gamma   90.00
#
_symmetry.space_group_name_H-M   'P 1'
#
loop_
_entity.id
_entity.type
_entity.pdbx_description
1 polymer ?
#
loop_
_entity_poly.entity_id
_entity_poly.type
_entity_poly.pdbx_seq_one_letter_code
_entity_poly.pdbx_strand_id
1 'polypeptide(L)'
;MTPDEMANPRFITRTALNAVLGDDIIPHHLEIATIPCSGLRISQGALTGHLAWRFVVRLPLAPGQSKPNPHQHYTHHAGRSIVTNFVLDTASSYCVIPQECLAALGYNKHRQPVSVYTPPDVTKRLKSSKSRPGLRGIWAEAGEEEEEEEKLVSLDIQGVRVKCRIGQRGEAGKLNAQFLIDGGLHLCFDPRTSDPVLFVISSHDDSRLGFSQVPRTVIVSTWNRVRAVIGW
;
A
#
# COMPACT_ATOMS: atom_id res chain seq x y z
N MET A 1 17.18 15.76 -3.64
CA MET A 1 17.10 14.65 -4.59
C MET A 1 18.38 14.67 -5.38
N THR A 2 19.22 13.67 -5.17
CA THR A 2 20.53 13.57 -5.84
C THR A 2 20.36 12.94 -7.22
N PRO A 3 21.30 13.17 -8.16
CA PRO A 3 21.26 12.53 -9.48
C PRO A 3 21.25 10.99 -9.41
N ASP A 4 21.86 10.40 -8.38
CA ASP A 4 21.89 8.94 -8.17
C ASP A 4 20.54 8.37 -7.71
N GLU A 5 19.73 9.13 -6.96
CA GLU A 5 18.36 8.71 -6.60
C GLU A 5 17.44 8.67 -7.83
N MET A 6 17.74 9.47 -8.87
CA MET A 6 17.02 9.42 -10.15
C MET A 6 17.38 8.20 -11.00
N ALA A 7 18.48 7.49 -10.68
CA ALA A 7 18.93 6.33 -11.44
C ALA A 7 18.24 5.03 -11.04
N ASN A 8 17.41 5.01 -9.99
CA ASN A 8 16.63 3.82 -9.63
C ASN A 8 15.35 3.76 -10.49
N PRO A 9 15.24 2.82 -11.46
CA PRO A 9 14.08 2.74 -12.34
C PRO A 9 12.78 2.38 -11.61
N ARG A 10 12.85 1.96 -10.34
CA ARG A 10 11.68 1.70 -9.49
C ARG A 10 11.27 2.90 -8.65
N PHE A 11 12.02 4.00 -8.68
CA PHE A 11 11.62 5.20 -7.95
C PHE A 11 10.47 5.89 -8.67
N ILE A 12 9.27 5.80 -8.09
CA ILE A 12 8.10 6.50 -8.58
C ILE A 12 7.87 7.69 -7.66
N THR A 13 7.89 8.90 -8.23
CA THR A 13 7.64 10.11 -7.44
C THR A 13 6.16 10.24 -7.12
N ARG A 14 5.85 10.67 -5.91
CA ARG A 14 4.48 11.02 -5.50
C ARG A 14 3.88 12.09 -6.40
N THR A 15 4.68 13.08 -6.81
CA THR A 15 4.23 14.14 -7.72
C THR A 15 3.78 13.58 -9.07
N ALA A 16 4.53 12.65 -9.67
CA ALA A 16 4.13 12.03 -10.94
C ALA A 16 2.84 11.22 -10.78
N LEU A 17 2.69 10.50 -9.67
CA LEU A 17 1.48 9.71 -9.40
C LEU A 17 0.25 10.62 -9.18
N ASN A 18 0.42 11.72 -8.46
CA ASN A 18 -0.65 12.70 -8.17
C ASN A 18 -1.09 13.46 -9.43
N ALA A 19 -0.18 13.68 -10.38
CA ALA A 19 -0.54 14.27 -11.67
C ALA A 19 -1.54 13.40 -12.45
N VAL A 20 -1.59 12.09 -12.17
CA VAL A 20 -2.49 11.14 -12.83
C VAL A 20 -3.75 10.87 -11.99
N LEU A 21 -3.60 10.60 -10.70
CA LEU A 21 -4.72 10.20 -9.82
C LEU A 21 -5.39 11.36 -9.08
N GLY A 22 -4.84 12.56 -9.16
CA GLY A 22 -5.25 13.72 -8.38
C GLY A 22 -4.63 13.75 -6.98
N ASP A 23 -5.14 14.67 -6.15
CA ASP A 23 -4.58 14.98 -4.84
C ASP A 23 -4.44 13.75 -3.94
N ASP A 24 -3.33 13.71 -3.23
CA ASP A 24 -2.95 12.65 -2.31
C ASP A 24 -3.05 13.15 -0.86
N ILE A 25 -3.15 12.24 0.11
CA ILE A 25 -3.22 12.56 1.54
C ILE A 25 -4.40 13.50 1.84
N ILE A 26 -5.59 13.13 1.37
CA ILE A 26 -6.81 13.89 1.62
C ILE A 26 -7.61 13.28 2.78
N PRO A 27 -8.42 14.07 3.52
CA PRO A 27 -9.28 13.53 4.57
C PRO A 27 -10.26 12.48 4.01
N HIS A 28 -10.41 11.37 4.70
CA HIS A 28 -11.39 10.33 4.36
C HIS A 28 -12.81 10.79 4.70
N HIS A 29 -13.46 11.47 3.75
CA HIS A 29 -14.87 11.88 3.87
C HIS A 29 -15.69 11.63 2.59
N LEU A 30 -15.05 11.41 1.44
CA LEU A 30 -15.73 11.27 0.14
C LEU A 30 -15.33 10.01 -0.64
N GLU A 31 -14.49 9.15 -0.06
CA GLU A 31 -13.86 8.04 -0.80
C GLU A 31 -14.35 6.70 -0.27
N ILE A 32 -14.43 5.73 -1.18
CA ILE A 32 -15.03 4.43 -0.91
C ILE A 32 -14.00 3.54 -0.22
N ALA A 33 -14.34 3.06 0.98
CA ALA A 33 -13.45 2.28 1.84
C ALA A 33 -13.67 0.75 1.73
N THR A 34 -14.41 0.29 0.73
CA THR A 34 -14.80 -1.12 0.54
C THR A 34 -14.17 -1.74 -0.71
N ILE A 35 -14.14 -3.07 -0.73
CA ILE A 35 -13.85 -3.92 -1.90
C ILE A 35 -15.19 -4.55 -2.35
N PRO A 36 -15.51 -4.65 -3.65
CA PRO A 36 -14.66 -4.36 -4.80
C PRO A 36 -14.40 -2.86 -5.03
N CYS A 37 -13.28 -2.54 -5.66
CA CYS A 37 -12.95 -1.18 -6.09
C CYS A 37 -12.16 -1.18 -7.39
N SER A 38 -12.51 -0.25 -8.28
CA SER A 38 -11.80 -0.05 -9.55
C SER A 38 -10.61 0.89 -9.38
N GLY A 39 -9.49 0.54 -9.98
CA GLY A 39 -8.31 1.38 -10.11
C GLY A 39 -8.22 1.99 -11.50
N LEU A 40 -7.02 2.46 -11.84
CA LEU A 40 -6.69 3.07 -13.11
C LEU A 40 -5.50 2.36 -13.75
N ARG A 41 -5.59 2.10 -15.05
CA ARG A 41 -4.42 1.76 -15.88
C ARG A 41 -3.84 3.03 -16.47
N ILE A 42 -2.60 3.35 -16.13
CA ILE A 42 -1.91 4.54 -16.64
C ILE A 42 -1.43 4.24 -18.06
N SER A 43 -2.02 4.92 -19.04
CA SER A 43 -1.76 4.67 -20.47
C SER A 43 -0.75 5.63 -21.11
N GLN A 44 -0.39 6.72 -20.41
CA GLN A 44 0.45 7.79 -20.95
C GLN A 44 1.42 8.35 -19.90
N GLY A 45 2.52 8.94 -20.39
CA GLY A 45 3.54 9.59 -19.56
C GLY A 45 4.53 8.62 -18.92
N ALA A 46 5.30 9.12 -17.95
CA ALA A 46 6.39 8.38 -17.32
C ALA A 46 5.95 7.14 -16.53
N LEU A 47 4.67 7.06 -16.15
CA LEU A 47 4.11 5.94 -15.39
C LEU A 47 3.30 4.97 -16.27
N THR A 48 3.42 5.08 -17.60
CA THR A 48 2.71 4.19 -18.54
C THR A 48 2.93 2.72 -18.21
N GLY A 49 1.85 1.94 -18.24
CA GLY A 49 1.86 0.51 -17.94
C GLY A 49 1.58 0.16 -16.49
N HIS A 50 1.67 1.13 -15.56
CA HIS A 50 1.35 0.88 -14.16
C HIS A 50 -0.16 0.84 -13.92
N LEU A 51 -0.56 0.02 -12.94
CA LEU A 51 -1.91 0.02 -12.38
C LEU A 51 -1.88 0.76 -11.05
N ALA A 52 -2.91 1.55 -10.76
CA ALA A 52 -2.90 2.39 -9.58
C ALA A 52 -4.29 2.57 -8.95
N TRP A 53 -4.32 2.82 -7.66
CA TRP A 53 -5.54 2.94 -6.85
C TRP A 53 -5.43 4.10 -5.87
N ARG A 54 -6.60 4.60 -5.46
CA ARG A 54 -6.77 5.50 -4.32
C ARG A 54 -7.33 4.67 -3.18
N PHE A 55 -6.59 4.55 -2.07
CA PHE A 55 -7.01 3.73 -0.94
C PHE A 55 -7.13 4.51 0.34
N VAL A 56 -8.08 4.08 1.17
CA VAL A 56 -8.19 4.58 2.53
C VAL A 56 -7.17 3.87 3.40
N VAL A 57 -6.33 4.65 4.08
CA VAL A 57 -5.28 4.16 4.97
C VAL A 57 -5.57 4.59 6.40
N ARG A 58 -5.34 3.66 7.33
CA ARG A 58 -5.53 3.85 8.77
C ARG A 58 -4.36 3.28 9.56
N LEU A 59 -4.10 3.88 10.72
CA LEU A 59 -3.26 3.23 11.72
C LEU A 59 -4.04 2.05 12.35
N PRO A 60 -3.37 0.92 12.64
CA PRO A 60 -3.99 -0.19 13.34
C PRO A 60 -4.52 0.27 14.70
N LEU A 61 -5.71 -0.19 15.04
CA LEU A 61 -6.27 -0.01 16.39
C LEU A 61 -5.36 -0.69 17.42
N ALA A 62 -5.18 -0.05 18.58
CA ALA A 62 -4.42 -0.63 19.67
C ALA A 62 -5.09 -1.92 20.17
N PRO A 63 -4.33 -2.92 20.66
CA PRO A 63 -4.91 -4.12 21.24
C PRO A 63 -5.87 -3.74 22.38
N GLY A 64 -7.12 -4.19 22.30
CA GLY A 64 -8.21 -3.85 23.24
C GLY A 64 -9.21 -2.82 22.69
N GLN A 65 -8.92 -2.15 21.58
CA GLN A 65 -9.93 -1.41 20.82
C GLN A 65 -10.66 -2.38 19.90
N SER A 66 -11.98 -2.51 20.07
CA SER A 66 -12.82 -3.36 19.23
C SER A 66 -12.75 -2.91 17.76
N LYS A 67 -12.65 -3.89 16.84
CA LYS A 67 -12.80 -3.61 15.42
C LYS A 67 -14.19 -2.98 15.20
N PRO A 68 -14.30 -1.88 14.44
CA PRO A 68 -15.57 -1.40 13.92
C PRO A 68 -16.32 -2.57 13.29
N ASN A 69 -17.59 -2.72 13.60
CA ASN A 69 -18.43 -3.73 12.99
C ASN A 69 -18.52 -3.43 11.47
N PRO A 70 -18.22 -4.36 10.55
CA PRO A 70 -18.24 -4.09 9.10
C PRO A 70 -19.61 -3.64 8.56
N HIS A 71 -20.69 -3.86 9.33
CA HIS A 71 -22.06 -3.40 9.01
C HIS A 71 -22.47 -2.10 9.73
N GLN A 72 -21.62 -1.51 10.58
CA GLN A 72 -21.91 -0.19 11.16
C GLN A 72 -21.56 0.90 10.16
N HIS A 73 -22.58 1.34 9.44
CA HIS A 73 -22.59 2.60 8.71
C HIS A 73 -22.11 3.74 9.63
N TYR A 74 -21.06 4.43 9.17
CA TYR A 74 -20.74 5.83 9.44
C TYR A 74 -20.94 6.31 10.88
N THR A 75 -20.20 5.75 11.82
CA THR A 75 -19.80 6.55 12.99
C THR A 75 -18.30 6.81 12.87
N HIS A 76 -17.94 8.09 12.95
CA HIS A 76 -16.57 8.60 12.96
C HIS A 76 -15.73 7.83 13.98
N HIS A 77 -15.09 6.74 13.57
CA HIS A 77 -14.06 6.14 14.41
C HIS A 77 -12.94 7.15 14.55
N ALA A 78 -12.62 7.44 15.80
CA ALA A 78 -11.60 8.37 16.29
C ALA A 78 -10.15 7.98 15.92
N GLY A 79 -9.95 7.29 14.79
CA GLY A 79 -8.66 7.04 14.17
C GLY A 79 -8.50 7.94 12.96
N ARG A 80 -7.40 8.70 12.90
CA ARG A 80 -7.04 9.50 11.72
C ARG A 80 -6.96 8.56 10.52
N SER A 81 -7.76 8.85 9.49
CA SER A 81 -7.77 8.12 8.23
C SER A 81 -7.57 9.10 7.09
N ILE A 82 -6.77 8.69 6.12
CA ILE A 82 -6.47 9.48 4.93
C ILE A 82 -6.75 8.63 3.70
N VAL A 83 -6.92 9.28 2.56
CA VAL A 83 -6.92 8.62 1.26
C VAL A 83 -5.58 8.92 0.60
N THR A 84 -4.93 7.88 0.09
CA THR A 84 -3.64 8.02 -0.59
C THR A 84 -3.50 7.16 -1.83
N ASN A 85 -2.66 7.62 -2.75
CA ASN A 85 -2.42 7.02 -4.05
C ASN A 85 -1.35 5.91 -3.97
N PHE A 86 -1.64 4.76 -4.55
CA PHE A 86 -0.71 3.65 -4.66
C PHE A 86 -0.60 3.15 -6.10
N VAL A 87 0.61 2.79 -6.51
CA VAL A 87 0.79 1.88 -7.65
C VAL A 87 0.85 0.43 -7.17
N LEU A 88 0.37 -0.50 -8.00
CA LEU A 88 0.61 -1.93 -7.80
C LEU A 88 1.94 -2.31 -8.49
N ASP A 89 2.90 -2.73 -7.68
CA ASP A 89 4.23 -3.19 -8.10
C ASP A 89 4.49 -4.58 -7.50
N THR A 90 4.02 -5.61 -8.20
CA THR A 90 4.18 -7.01 -7.78
C THR A 90 5.62 -7.50 -7.85
N ALA A 91 6.54 -6.74 -8.46
CA ALA A 91 7.96 -7.06 -8.51
C ALA A 91 8.74 -6.50 -7.29
N SER A 92 8.10 -5.65 -6.47
CA SER A 92 8.66 -5.15 -5.22
C SER A 92 8.59 -6.21 -4.12
N SER A 93 9.63 -6.31 -3.29
CA SER A 93 9.65 -7.20 -2.12
C SER A 93 8.78 -6.69 -0.97
N TYR A 94 8.52 -5.39 -0.91
CA TYR A 94 7.76 -4.74 0.16
C TYR A 94 6.70 -3.77 -0.40
N CYS A 95 5.66 -3.53 0.40
CA CYS A 95 4.82 -2.35 0.24
C CYS A 95 5.57 -1.10 0.72
N VAL A 96 5.28 0.05 0.13
CA VAL A 96 5.86 1.34 0.51
C VAL A 96 4.74 2.30 0.90
N ILE A 97 4.90 2.94 2.05
CA ILE A 97 4.05 4.06 2.47
C ILE A 97 4.87 5.37 2.40
N PRO A 98 4.38 6.45 1.75
CA PRO A 98 5.05 7.73 1.81
C PRO A 98 5.16 8.23 3.26
N GLN A 99 6.32 8.74 3.66
CA GLN A 99 6.53 9.26 5.01
C GLN A 99 5.54 10.38 5.38
N GLU A 100 5.08 11.16 4.40
CA GLU A 100 4.11 12.24 4.59
C GLU A 100 2.72 11.70 4.97
N CYS A 101 2.38 10.48 4.54
CA CYS A 101 1.15 9.80 4.95
C CYS A 101 1.17 9.48 6.44
N LEU A 102 2.31 9.02 6.96
CA LEU A 102 2.47 8.74 8.38
C LEU A 102 2.32 10.00 9.23
N ALA A 103 2.90 11.11 8.78
CA ALA A 103 2.71 12.40 9.44
C ALA A 103 1.22 12.82 9.47
N ALA A 104 0.50 12.69 8.35
CA ALA A 104 -0.92 13.02 8.26
C ALA A 104 -1.81 12.09 9.10
N LEU A 105 -1.46 10.81 9.21
CA LEU A 105 -2.09 9.84 10.10
C LEU A 105 -1.79 10.12 11.58
N GLY A 106 -0.87 11.03 11.90
CA GLY A 106 -0.41 11.27 13.26
C GLY A 106 0.43 10.13 13.83
N TYR A 107 1.08 9.35 12.97
CA TYR A 107 1.97 8.29 13.39
C TYR A 107 3.08 8.85 14.27
N ASN A 108 3.23 8.26 15.45
CA ASN A 108 4.32 8.55 16.37
C ASN A 108 5.02 7.24 16.69
N LYS A 109 6.30 7.14 16.28
CA LYS A 109 7.16 5.96 16.49
C LYS A 109 7.21 5.47 17.93
N HIS A 110 6.98 6.34 18.91
CA HIS A 110 7.03 6.01 20.34
C HIS A 110 5.73 5.43 20.90
N ARG A 111 4.64 5.40 20.13
CA ARG A 111 3.30 5.00 20.61
C ARG A 111 2.74 3.73 19.97
N GLN A 112 3.48 3.09 19.08
CA GLN A 112 3.04 1.86 18.40
C GLN A 112 3.83 0.65 18.93
N PRO A 113 3.18 -0.51 19.12
CA PRO A 113 3.92 -1.73 19.42
C PRO A 113 4.80 -2.06 18.20
N VAL A 114 6.12 -2.07 18.42
CA VAL A 114 7.09 -2.48 17.40
C VAL A 114 6.78 -3.93 17.04
N SER A 115 6.19 -4.14 15.85
CA SER A 115 6.05 -5.49 15.31
C SER A 115 7.37 -5.85 14.65
N VAL A 116 8.25 -6.51 15.41
CA VAL A 116 9.44 -7.15 14.87
C VAL A 116 8.99 -8.05 13.73
N TYR A 117 9.43 -7.75 12.51
CA TYR A 117 9.18 -8.58 11.34
C TYR A 117 10.40 -9.46 11.15
N THR A 118 10.22 -10.77 11.29
CA THR A 118 11.11 -11.75 10.67
C THR A 118 10.68 -11.90 9.21
N PRO A 119 11.56 -11.59 8.22
CA PRO A 119 11.28 -11.90 6.83
C PRO A 119 10.95 -13.39 6.66
N PRO A 120 10.06 -13.77 5.72
CA PRO A 120 9.95 -15.16 5.32
C PRO A 120 11.30 -15.59 4.75
N ASP A 121 11.90 -16.54 5.44
CA ASP A 121 13.20 -17.17 5.26
C ASP A 121 13.50 -17.56 3.78
N VAL A 122 14.10 -16.66 3.00
CA VAL A 122 14.59 -16.92 1.63
C VAL A 122 16.02 -17.49 1.66
N THR A 123 16.35 -18.42 2.56
CA THR A 123 17.58 -19.24 2.42
C THR A 123 17.51 -20.57 3.19
N LYS A 124 16.44 -21.36 3.04
CA LYS A 124 16.58 -22.81 3.26
C LYS A 124 17.17 -23.50 2.03
N ARG A 125 18.44 -23.18 1.75
CA ARG A 125 19.33 -24.02 0.93
C ARG A 125 20.72 -24.10 1.55
N LEU A 126 20.81 -24.64 2.75
CA LEU A 126 22.00 -25.35 3.21
C LEU A 126 21.60 -26.80 3.47
N LYS A 127 22.01 -27.70 2.57
CA LYS A 127 23.25 -28.47 2.69
C LYS A 127 23.17 -29.45 3.85
N SER A 128 22.72 -30.65 3.50
CA SER A 128 23.13 -31.87 4.15
C SER A 128 24.66 -31.96 4.11
N SER A 129 25.33 -31.71 5.24
CA SER A 129 26.63 -32.34 5.50
C SER A 129 27.04 -32.19 6.97
N LYS A 130 26.83 -33.29 7.70
CA LYS A 130 27.76 -33.90 8.67
C LYS A 130 28.79 -32.98 9.34
N SER A 131 28.55 -32.75 10.63
CA SER A 131 29.51 -32.84 11.75
C SER A 131 31.01 -32.93 11.43
N ARG A 132 31.78 -31.98 12.00
CA ARG A 132 33.03 -32.25 12.75
C ARG A 132 33.46 -31.05 13.61
N PRO A 133 34.03 -31.28 14.81
CA PRO A 133 34.41 -30.21 15.74
C PRO A 133 35.89 -29.82 15.60
N GLY A 134 36.18 -28.53 15.86
CA GLY A 134 37.46 -28.05 16.35
C GLY A 134 38.38 -27.37 15.33
N LEU A 135 38.53 -26.04 15.43
CA LEU A 135 39.84 -25.38 15.46
C LEU A 135 39.70 -23.90 15.87
N ARG A 136 40.61 -23.48 16.74
CA ARG A 136 40.75 -22.15 17.34
C ARG A 136 41.21 -21.10 16.33
N GLY A 137 40.72 -19.88 16.52
CA GLY A 137 41.47 -18.63 16.38
C GLY A 137 41.53 -18.03 14.99
N ILE A 138 41.10 -16.78 14.87
CA ILE A 138 41.88 -15.62 14.41
C ILE A 138 40.91 -14.42 14.39
N TRP A 139 41.34 -13.33 15.00
CA TRP A 139 40.61 -12.07 15.13
C TRP A 139 40.32 -11.47 13.75
N ALA A 140 39.05 -11.16 13.50
CA ALA A 140 38.66 -10.12 12.57
C ALA A 140 37.64 -9.27 13.32
N GLU A 141 38.00 -8.01 13.55
CA GLU A 141 37.10 -6.97 14.01
C GLU A 141 35.96 -6.86 13.00
N ALA A 142 34.85 -7.53 13.31
CA ALA A 142 33.60 -7.29 12.63
C ALA A 142 33.14 -5.92 13.10
N GLY A 143 33.29 -4.91 12.24
CA GLY A 143 32.51 -3.71 12.35
C GLY A 143 31.07 -4.13 12.51
N GLU A 144 30.43 -3.62 13.57
CA GLU A 144 28.99 -3.66 13.73
C GLU A 144 28.42 -2.89 12.54
N GLU A 145 28.21 -3.58 11.41
CA GLU A 145 27.19 -3.19 10.45
C GLU A 145 25.90 -3.26 11.26
N GLU A 146 25.50 -2.12 11.82
CA GLU A 146 24.12 -1.89 12.20
C GLU A 146 23.31 -2.20 10.93
N GLU A 147 22.82 -3.44 10.83
CA GLU A 147 21.80 -3.83 9.88
C GLU A 147 20.74 -2.74 10.02
N GLU A 148 20.67 -1.87 9.01
CA GLU A 148 19.80 -0.70 9.01
C GLU A 148 18.39 -1.27 9.05
N GLU A 149 17.86 -1.46 10.25
CA GLU A 149 16.63 -2.20 10.50
C GLU A 149 15.55 -1.51 9.68
N GLU A 150 15.17 -2.13 8.56
CA GLU A 150 14.25 -1.52 7.61
C GLU A 150 13.01 -1.13 8.41
N LYS A 151 12.77 0.18 8.52
CA LYS A 151 11.68 0.68 9.37
C LYS A 151 10.37 0.29 8.73
N LEU A 152 9.78 -0.80 9.23
CA LEU A 152 8.48 -1.30 8.82
C LEU A 152 7.40 -0.74 9.73
N VAL A 153 6.26 -0.40 9.13
CA VAL A 153 5.06 0.05 9.83
C VAL A 153 3.87 -0.80 9.39
N SER A 154 3.08 -1.25 10.36
CA SER A 154 1.81 -1.92 10.09
C SER A 154 0.72 -0.89 9.86
N LEU A 155 -0.04 -1.04 8.79
CA LEU A 155 -1.14 -0.16 8.39
C LEU A 155 -2.36 -0.99 7.99
N ASP A 156 -3.55 -0.43 8.13
CA ASP A 156 -4.76 -1.00 7.54
C ASP A 156 -5.07 -0.21 6.25
N ILE A 157 -4.81 -0.82 5.08
CA ILE A 157 -5.01 -0.25 3.74
C ILE A 157 -6.26 -0.89 3.14
N GLN A 158 -7.32 -0.10 2.93
CA GLN A 158 -8.62 -0.58 2.42
C GLN A 158 -9.18 -1.79 3.21
N GLY A 159 -8.88 -1.86 4.50
CA GLY A 159 -9.29 -2.97 5.38
C GLY A 159 -8.34 -4.18 5.39
N VAL A 160 -7.31 -4.21 4.54
CA VAL A 160 -6.24 -5.20 4.56
C VAL A 160 -5.12 -4.74 5.48
N ARG A 161 -4.65 -5.60 6.37
CA ARG A 161 -3.51 -5.29 7.25
C ARG A 161 -2.20 -5.57 6.53
N VAL A 162 -1.36 -4.56 6.39
CA VAL A 162 -0.16 -4.60 5.55
C VAL A 162 1.04 -4.06 6.32
N LYS A 163 2.20 -4.71 6.18
CA LYS A 163 3.49 -4.15 6.60
C LYS A 163 4.12 -3.38 5.45
N CYS A 164 4.45 -2.11 5.69
CA CYS A 164 5.03 -1.22 4.69
C CYS A 164 6.40 -0.73 5.16
N ARG A 165 7.36 -0.66 4.25
CA ARG A 165 8.57 0.15 4.43
C ARG A 165 8.19 1.63 4.36
N ILE A 166 8.81 2.43 5.22
CA ILE A 166 8.71 3.90 5.10
C ILE A 166 9.47 4.34 3.85
N GLY A 167 8.75 4.93 2.90
CA GLY A 167 9.31 5.43 1.65
C GLY A 167 10.25 6.62 1.85
N GLN A 168 11.11 6.84 0.87
CA GLN A 168 11.95 8.04 0.84
C GLN A 168 11.10 9.31 0.67
N ARG A 169 11.68 10.48 0.92
CA ARG A 169 10.99 11.76 0.75
C ARG A 169 10.52 11.93 -0.69
N GLY A 170 9.20 12.11 -0.86
CA GLY A 170 8.58 12.25 -2.18
C GLY A 170 8.42 10.94 -2.97
N GLU A 171 8.74 9.78 -2.38
CA GLU A 171 8.42 8.47 -2.95
C GLU A 171 6.90 8.23 -2.92
N ALA A 172 6.35 7.68 -3.99
CA ALA A 172 4.94 7.29 -4.07
C ALA A 172 4.64 6.01 -3.27
N GLY A 173 3.37 5.82 -2.92
CA GLY A 173 2.90 4.57 -2.33
C GLY A 173 3.01 3.42 -3.33
N LYS A 174 3.44 2.25 -2.85
CA LYS A 174 3.53 1.02 -3.65
C LYS A 174 2.91 -0.15 -2.90
N LEU A 175 2.16 -0.99 -3.60
CA LEU A 175 1.62 -2.23 -3.07
C LEU A 175 2.25 -3.40 -3.81
N ASN A 176 2.75 -4.37 -3.06
CA ASN A 176 3.34 -5.58 -3.63
C ASN A 176 2.32 -6.72 -3.76
N ALA A 177 2.79 -7.89 -4.21
CA ALA A 177 1.95 -9.07 -4.32
C ALA A 177 1.39 -9.54 -2.96
N GLN A 178 2.13 -9.30 -1.86
CA GLN A 178 1.68 -9.71 -0.52
C GLN A 178 0.40 -9.01 -0.09
N PHE A 179 0.19 -7.74 -0.47
CA PHE A 179 -1.06 -7.04 -0.23
C PHE A 179 -2.28 -7.78 -0.83
N LEU A 180 -2.13 -8.29 -2.06
CA LEU A 180 -3.20 -9.05 -2.72
C LEU A 180 -3.46 -10.37 -1.98
N ILE A 181 -2.40 -11.06 -1.57
CA ILE A 181 -2.48 -12.34 -0.85
C ILE A 181 -3.13 -12.14 0.52
N ASP A 182 -2.67 -11.16 1.31
CA ASP A 182 -3.17 -10.88 2.67
C ASP A 182 -4.64 -10.46 2.67
N GLY A 183 -5.08 -9.79 1.60
CA GLY A 183 -6.46 -9.37 1.43
C GLY A 183 -7.37 -10.39 0.74
N GLY A 184 -6.86 -11.53 0.27
CA GLY A 184 -7.62 -12.46 -0.58
C GLY A 184 -8.16 -11.78 -1.84
N LEU A 185 -7.38 -10.83 -2.39
CA LEU A 185 -7.79 -9.96 -3.49
C LEU A 185 -7.42 -10.57 -4.83
N HIS A 186 -8.34 -10.47 -5.77
CA HIS A 186 -8.15 -10.85 -7.15
C HIS A 186 -8.19 -9.60 -8.03
N LEU A 187 -7.28 -9.53 -9.00
CA LEU A 187 -7.24 -8.49 -10.01
C LEU A 187 -7.90 -9.00 -11.30
N CYS A 188 -8.95 -8.31 -11.75
CA CYS A 188 -9.54 -8.52 -13.06
C CYS A 188 -9.61 -7.18 -13.82
N PHE A 189 -9.91 -7.25 -15.11
CA PHE A 189 -10.16 -6.07 -15.93
C PHE A 189 -11.64 -6.03 -16.32
N ASP A 190 -12.30 -4.90 -16.11
CA ASP A 190 -13.67 -4.70 -16.61
C ASP A 190 -13.65 -4.85 -18.14
N PRO A 191 -14.39 -5.80 -18.73
CA PRO A 191 -14.37 -6.02 -20.17
C PRO A 191 -14.88 -4.81 -20.99
N ARG A 192 -15.62 -3.88 -20.36
CA ARG A 192 -16.17 -2.70 -21.04
C ARG A 192 -15.22 -1.52 -21.04
N THR A 193 -14.57 -1.26 -19.91
CA THR A 193 -13.71 -0.08 -19.74
C THR A 193 -12.22 -0.43 -19.77
N SER A 194 -11.88 -1.71 -19.67
CA SER A 194 -10.51 -2.19 -19.44
C SER A 194 -9.88 -1.64 -18.16
N ASP A 195 -10.69 -1.17 -17.21
CA ASP A 195 -10.19 -0.69 -15.92
C ASP A 195 -9.85 -1.89 -15.01
N PRO A 196 -8.73 -1.82 -14.26
CA PRO A 196 -8.40 -2.84 -13.29
C PRO A 196 -9.39 -2.77 -12.11
N VAL A 197 -9.83 -3.92 -11.63
CA VAL A 197 -10.76 -4.05 -10.50
C VAL A 197 -10.20 -5.05 -9.51
N LEU A 198 -10.19 -4.67 -8.23
CA LEU A 198 -9.93 -5.58 -7.12
C LEU A 198 -11.24 -6.08 -6.53
N PHE A 199 -11.31 -7.37 -6.23
CA PHE A 199 -12.46 -8.01 -5.58
C PHE A 199 -11.98 -9.12 -4.62
N VAL A 200 -12.78 -9.41 -3.59
CA VAL A 200 -12.58 -10.60 -2.74
C VAL A 200 -13.40 -11.74 -3.33
N ILE A 201 -12.78 -12.90 -3.57
CA ILE A 201 -13.53 -14.12 -3.90
C ILE A 201 -13.93 -14.75 -2.57
N SER A 202 -15.20 -14.60 -2.17
CA SER A 202 -15.73 -15.43 -1.08
C SER A 202 -16.07 -16.81 -1.65
N SER A 203 -15.67 -17.86 -0.96
CA SER A 203 -15.84 -19.26 -1.38
C SER A 203 -17.30 -19.74 -1.42
N HIS A 204 -18.27 -18.84 -1.27
CA HIS A 204 -19.67 -19.20 -1.07
C HIS A 204 -20.67 -18.45 -1.94
N ASP A 205 -20.24 -17.50 -2.79
CA ASP A 205 -21.18 -16.80 -3.67
C ASP A 205 -20.57 -16.55 -5.05
N ASP A 206 -20.77 -17.54 -5.93
CA ASP A 206 -20.27 -17.60 -7.30
C ASP A 206 -21.11 -16.73 -8.27
N SER A 207 -21.71 -15.63 -7.78
CA SER A 207 -22.68 -14.88 -8.55
C SER A 207 -22.48 -13.36 -8.50
N ARG A 208 -21.81 -12.86 -9.55
CA ARG A 208 -22.27 -11.68 -10.29
C ARG A 208 -22.47 -10.39 -9.48
N LEU A 209 -21.48 -9.94 -8.71
CA LEU A 209 -21.30 -8.48 -8.64
C LEU A 209 -20.93 -8.03 -10.05
N GLY A 210 -21.94 -7.69 -10.85
CA GLY A 210 -21.74 -7.20 -12.20
C GLY A 210 -20.81 -6.00 -12.14
N PHE A 211 -19.84 -5.91 -13.06
CA PHE A 211 -18.89 -4.78 -13.13
C PHE A 211 -19.55 -3.39 -13.05
N SER A 212 -20.83 -3.28 -13.42
CA SER A 212 -21.67 -2.09 -13.26
C SER A 212 -21.90 -1.64 -11.81
N GLN A 213 -21.72 -2.51 -10.82
CA GLN A 213 -21.86 -2.21 -9.40
C GLN A 213 -20.52 -1.97 -8.70
N VAL A 214 -19.39 -2.16 -9.40
CA VAL A 214 -18.07 -1.88 -8.85
C VAL A 214 -17.90 -0.36 -8.79
N PRO A 215 -17.68 0.20 -7.59
CA PRO A 215 -17.42 1.61 -7.47
C PRO A 215 -16.14 2.02 -8.21
N ARG A 216 -16.26 3.11 -8.98
CA ARG A 216 -15.18 3.61 -9.84
C ARG A 216 -14.38 4.68 -9.12
N THR A 217 -13.06 4.62 -9.28
CA THR A 217 -12.20 5.75 -8.94
C THR A 217 -12.51 6.88 -9.91
N VAL A 218 -13.25 7.89 -9.46
CA VAL A 218 -13.54 9.08 -10.27
C VAL A 218 -12.37 10.04 -10.11
N ILE A 219 -11.60 10.25 -11.18
CA ILE A 219 -10.61 11.33 -11.23
C ILE A 219 -11.38 12.64 -11.35
N VAL A 220 -11.72 13.24 -10.22
CA VAL A 220 -12.32 14.58 -10.22
C VAL A 220 -11.17 15.57 -10.36
N SER A 221 -10.87 15.97 -11.59
CA SER A 221 -10.02 17.15 -11.80
C SER A 221 -10.64 18.35 -11.06
N THR A 222 -9.83 19.28 -10.60
CA THR A 222 -10.30 20.52 -9.95
C THR A 222 -11.35 21.24 -10.81
N TRP A 223 -11.22 21.13 -12.14
CA TRP A 223 -12.18 21.62 -13.14
C TRP A 223 -13.56 20.95 -13.08
N ASN A 224 -13.63 19.65 -12.79
CA ASN A 224 -14.89 18.93 -12.65
C ASN A 224 -15.62 19.29 -11.34
N ARG A 225 -14.89 19.61 -10.26
CA ARG A 225 -15.51 20.17 -9.03
C ARG A 225 -16.08 21.56 -9.28
N VAL A 226 -15.36 22.39 -10.02
CA VAL A 226 -15.84 23.72 -10.42
C VAL A 226 -17.11 23.56 -11.26
N ARG A 227 -17.12 22.74 -12.33
CA ARG A 227 -18.33 22.50 -13.14
C ARG A 227 -19.53 21.98 -12.34
N ALA A 228 -19.32 21.05 -11.41
CA ALA A 228 -20.39 20.55 -10.54
C ALA A 228 -20.99 21.63 -9.62
N VAL A 229 -20.22 22.69 -9.29
CA VAL A 229 -20.68 23.82 -8.47
C VAL A 229 -21.30 24.94 -9.32
N ILE A 230 -20.83 25.17 -10.56
CA ILE A 230 -21.38 26.20 -11.46
C ILE A 230 -22.48 25.70 -12.42
N GLY A 231 -22.77 24.40 -12.48
CA GLY A 231 -23.94 23.86 -13.18
C GLY A 231 -23.91 24.03 -14.71
N TRP A 232 -22.77 23.75 -15.34
CA TRP A 232 -22.61 23.69 -16.80
C TRP A 232 -22.38 22.25 -17.28
#